data_AF-A0A3N4L8R5-F1
#
_entry.id   AF-A0A3N4L8R5-F1
#
_cell.length_a   1.000
_cell.length_b   1.000
_cell.length_c   1.000
_cell.angle_alpha   90.00
_cell.angle_beta   90.00
_cell.angle_gamma   90.00
#
_symmetry.space_group_name_H-M   'P 1'
#
loop_
_entity.id
_entity.type
_entity.pdbx_description
1 polymer ?
#
loop_
_entity_poly.entity_id
_entity_poly.type
_entity_poly.pdbx_seq_one_letter_code
_entity_poly.pdbx_strand_id
1 'polypeptide(L)' 'ENVKLVSEHLPTHLKPQTDEEFGHYLAGLIDGDGYFGVKSLEISFYKLDASLAYYIKGRLGYGRVRKVKDKNAGIFFV' A
#
# COMPACT_ATOMS: atom_id res chain seq x y z
N GLU A 1 -36.42 0.68 20.01
CA GLU A 1 -35.68 0.56 18.74
C GLU A 1 -34.35 -0.13 19.00
N ASN A 2 -33.95 -1.08 18.16
CA ASN A 2 -32.64 -1.75 18.25
C ASN A 2 -31.65 -0.96 17.38
N VAL A 3 -30.90 -0.05 17.99
CA VAL A 3 -29.90 0.75 17.27
C VAL A 3 -28.74 -0.17 16.89
N LYS A 4 -28.60 -0.49 15.60
CA LYS A 4 -27.41 -1.18 15.10
C LYS A 4 -26.20 -0.31 15.39
N LEU A 5 -25.23 -0.84 16.12
CA LEU A 5 -23.91 -0.23 16.26
C LEU A 5 -23.32 -0.10 14.86
N VAL A 6 -23.30 1.12 14.33
CA VAL A 6 -22.56 1.44 13.12
C VAL A 6 -21.09 1.19 13.48
N SER A 7 -20.48 0.16 12.91
CA SER A 7 -19.03 -0.05 13.04
C SER A 7 -18.36 1.17 12.43
N GLU A 8 -17.81 2.06 13.26
CA GLU A 8 -17.08 3.26 12.82
C GLU A 8 -15.86 2.91 11.93
N HIS A 9 -15.43 1.65 11.97
CA HIS A 9 -14.29 1.12 11.23
C HIS A 9 -14.74 -0.03 10.32
N LEU A 10 -15.60 0.25 9.34
CA LEU A 10 -15.66 -0.64 8.17
C LEU A 10 -14.26 -0.67 7.55
N PRO A 11 -13.64 -1.85 7.37
CA PRO A 11 -12.37 -1.94 6.66
C PRO A 11 -12.58 -1.37 5.27
N THR A 12 -11.98 -0.22 4.99
CA THR A 12 -12.19 0.53 3.75
C THR A 12 -11.65 -0.19 2.52
N HIS A 13 -10.71 -1.12 2.72
CA HIS A 13 -10.11 -1.92 1.66
C HIS A 13 -10.02 -3.38 2.08
N LEU A 14 -10.58 -4.27 1.25
CA LEU A 14 -10.32 -5.69 1.32
C LEU A 14 -8.83 -5.93 1.07
N LYS A 15 -8.13 -6.45 2.07
CA LYS A 15 -6.75 -6.89 1.91
C LYS A 15 -6.74 -8.30 1.30
N PRO A 16 -5.80 -8.59 0.38
CA PRO A 16 -5.64 -9.94 -0.17
C PRO A 16 -5.32 -10.93 0.96
N GLN A 17 -5.97 -12.09 0.92
CA GLN A 17 -5.89 -13.13 1.95
C GLN A 17 -4.84 -14.20 1.62
N THR A 18 -4.57 -14.41 0.33
CA THR A 18 -3.57 -15.37 -0.15
C THR A 18 -2.38 -14.66 -0.78
N ASP A 19 -1.28 -15.40 -0.99
CA ASP A 19 -0.11 -14.88 -1.69
C ASP A 19 -0.38 -14.65 -3.19
N GLU A 20 -1.24 -15.46 -3.80
CA GLU A 20 -1.66 -15.29 -5.20
C GLU A 20 -2.49 -14.01 -5.38
N GLU A 21 -3.50 -13.78 -4.54
CA GLU A 21 -4.28 -12.55 -4.54
C GLU A 21 -3.40 -11.33 -4.26
N PHE A 22 -2.43 -11.46 -3.35
CA PHE A 22 -1.48 -10.40 -3.07
C PHE A 22 -0.58 -10.11 -4.29
N GLY A 23 -0.15 -11.14 -5.02
CA GLY A 23 0.61 -10.99 -6.26
C GLY A 23 -0.17 -10.22 -7.33
N HIS A 24 -1.44 -10.58 -7.56
CA HIS A 24 -2.31 -9.86 -8.49
C HIS A 24 -2.57 -8.41 -8.07
N TYR A 25 -2.85 -8.20 -6.78
CA TYR A 25 -3.03 -6.85 -6.21
C TYR A 25 -1.78 -5.99 -6.39
N LEU A 26 -0.61 -6.53 -6.04
CA LEU A 26 0.66 -5.84 -6.16
C LEU A 26 1.02 -5.54 -7.62
N ALA A 27 0.74 -6.47 -8.54
CA ALA A 27 0.95 -6.25 -9.97
C ALA A 27 0.13 -5.07 -10.49
N GLY A 28 -1.15 -4.97 -10.13
CA GLY A 28 -2.00 -3.83 -10.49
C GLY A 28 -1.53 -2.52 -9.88
N LEU A 29 -1.03 -2.54 -8.64
CA LEU A 29 -0.48 -1.35 -7.99
C LEU A 29 0.82 -0.87 -8.66
N ILE A 30 1.68 -1.81 -9.08
CA ILE A 30 2.92 -1.50 -9.82
C ILE A 30 2.59 -0.94 -11.21
N ASP A 31 1.59 -1.50 -11.90
CA ASP A 31 1.18 -1.03 -13.22
C ASP A 31 0.55 0.38 -13.17
N GLY A 32 -0.14 0.72 -12.07
CA GLY A 32 -0.76 2.02 -11.86
C GLY A 32 0.19 3.12 -11.38
N ASP A 33 0.87 2.90 -10.25
CA ASP A 33 1.68 3.91 -9.53
C ASP A 33 3.15 3.49 -9.35
N GLY A 34 3.55 2.38 -9.99
CA GLY A 34 4.90 1.86 -9.92
C GLY A 34 5.83 2.48 -10.97
N TYR A 35 7.13 2.37 -10.69
CA TYR A 35 8.20 2.79 -11.56
C TYR A 35 9.37 1.82 -11.45
N PHE A 36 9.76 1.21 -12.57
CA PHE A 36 10.98 0.43 -12.67
C PHE A 36 12.13 1.34 -13.11
N GLY A 37 13.01 1.66 -12.16
CA GLY A 37 14.30 2.29 -12.43
C GLY A 37 15.35 1.25 -12.84
N VAL A 38 16.56 1.73 -13.14
CA VAL A 38 17.69 0.86 -13.54
C VAL A 38 18.08 -0.14 -12.44
N LYS A 39 17.85 0.20 -11.16
CA LYS A 39 18.26 -0.60 -10.00
C LYS A 39 17.20 -0.68 -8.91
N SER A 40 15.98 -0.21 -9.17
CA SER A 40 14.94 -0.13 -8.15
C SER A 40 13.56 -0.36 -8.75
N LEU A 41 12.67 -0.94 -7.95
CA LEU A 41 11.23 -0.82 -8.14
C LEU A 41 10.72 0.16 -7.09
N GLU A 42 10.05 1.22 -7.53
CA GLU A 42 9.46 2.24 -6.67
C GLU A 42 7.93 2.23 -6.84
N ILE A 43 7.19 2.41 -5.75
CA ILE A 43 5.74 2.64 -5.77
C ILE A 43 5.46 3.91 -4.98
N SER A 44 4.77 4.86 -5.59
CA SER A 44 4.41 6.13 -4.95
C SER A 44 3.09 6.00 -4.19
N PHE A 45 3.02 6.61 -3.01
CA PHE A 45 1.82 6.63 -2.17
C PHE A 45 1.52 8.06 -1.75
N TYR A 46 0.24 8.39 -1.62
CA TYR A 46 -0.15 9.61 -0.92
C TYR A 46 0.18 9.48 0.57
N LYS A 47 0.42 10.61 1.24
CA LYS A 47 0.78 10.62 2.67
C LYS A 47 -0.27 9.94 3.56
N LEU A 48 -1.54 10.04 3.18
CA LEU A 48 -2.67 9.41 3.89
C LEU A 48 -2.65 7.88 3.76
N ASP A 49 -2.03 7.36 2.70
CA ASP A 49 -1.93 5.92 2.39
C ASP A 49 -0.62 5.30 2.90
N ALA A 50 0.07 5.95 3.83
CA ALA A 50 1.33 5.44 4.38
C ALA A 50 1.17 4.04 5.00
N SER A 51 0.00 3.73 5.56
CA SER A 51 -0.33 2.41 6.11
C SER A 51 -0.27 1.31 5.05
N LEU A 52 -0.66 1.60 3.80
CA LEU A 52 -0.58 0.67 2.69
C LEU A 52 0.88 0.37 2.30
N ALA A 53 1.72 1.40 2.24
CA ALA A 53 3.15 1.24 1.97
C ALA A 53 3.84 0.33 3.02
N TYR A 54 3.52 0.52 4.30
CA TYR A 54 4.04 -0.35 5.37
C TYR A 54 3.43 -1.74 5.36
N TYR A 55 2.16 -1.90 4.97
CA TYR A 55 1.54 -3.21 4.76
C TYR A 55 2.26 -4.01 3.67
N ILE A 56 2.54 -3.38 2.52
CA ILE A 56 3.27 -4.02 1.41
C ILE A 56 4.68 -4.41 1.84
N LYS A 57 5.41 -3.50 2.51
CA LYS A 57 6.71 -3.82 3.12
C LYS A 57 6.63 -5.04 4.05
N GLY A 58 5.59 -5.12 4.87
CA GLY A 58 5.36 -6.24 5.78
C GLY A 58 5.08 -7.56 5.05
N ARG A 59 4.27 -7.54 3.99
CA ARG A 59 3.96 -8.73 3.17
C ARG A 59 5.16 -9.23 2.38
N LEU A 60 5.99 -8.32 1.86
CA LEU A 60 7.21 -8.66 1.13
C LEU A 60 8.37 -9.08 2.05
N GLY A 61 8.41 -8.57 3.28
CA GLY A 61 9.47 -8.84 4.25
C GLY A 61 10.75 -8.01 4.05
N TYR A 62 10.82 -7.16 3.03
CA TYR A 62 11.95 -6.28 2.73
C TYR A 62 11.50 -4.97 2.06
N GLY A 63 12.46 -4.11 1.70
CA GLY A 63 12.22 -2.80 1.12
C GLY A 63 12.17 -1.67 2.13
N ARG A 64 12.16 -0.44 1.62
CA ARG A 64 12.20 0.80 2.43
C ARG A 64 11.05 1.71 2.06
N VAL A 65 10.52 2.42 3.05
CA VAL A 65 9.53 3.48 2.86
C VAL A 65 10.19 4.80 3.22
N ARG A 66 10.20 5.77 2.31
CA ARG A 66 10.71 7.12 2.55
C ARG A 66 9.61 8.15 2.33
N LYS A 67 9.61 9.21 3.13
CA LYS A 67 8.77 10.39 2.89
C LYS A 67 9.45 11.29 1.86
N VAL A 68 8.67 11.88 0.97
CA VAL A 68 9.19 12.88 0.03
C VAL A 68 9.12 14.25 0.70
N LYS A 69 10.26 14.95 0.77
CA LYS A 69 10.36 16.27 1.40
C LYS A 69 9.42 17.25 0.69
N ASP A 70 8.72 18.06 1.48
CA ASP A 70 7.83 19.13 1.00
C ASP A 70 6.70 18.67 0.06
N LYS A 71 6.36 17.36 0.10
CA LYS A 71 5.24 16.78 -0.65
C LYS A 71 4.38 15.92 0.26
N ASN A 72 3.09 15.80 -0.07
CA ASN A 72 2.17 14.86 0.57
C ASN A 72 2.30 13.45 -0.02
N ALA A 73 3.54 12.97 -0.16
CA ALA A 73 3.84 11.69 -0.78
C ALA A 73 4.90 10.90 0.00
N GLY A 74 4.79 9.58 -0.10
CA GLY A 74 5.80 8.61 0.32
C GLY A 74 6.13 7.66 -0.83
N ILE A 75 7.28 7.01 -0.76
CA ILE A 75 7.72 6.04 -1.75
C ILE A 75 8.14 4.77 -1.03
N PHE A 76 7.56 3.64 -1.42
CA PHE A 76 8.11 2.31 -1.15
C PHE A 76 9.10 1.98 -2.26
N PHE A 77 10.26 1.43 -1.91
CA PHE A 77 11.23 0.98 -2.89
C PHE A 77 12.00 -0.26 -2.45
N VAL A 78 12.31 -1.11 -3.41
CA VAL A 78 13.15 -2.31 -3.28
C VAL A 78 14.35 -2.22 -4.21
#